data_AF-A0A7V0UF75-F1
#
_entry.id   AF-A0A7V0UF75-F1
#
_cell.length_a   1.000
_cell.length_b   1.000
_cell.length_c   1.000
_cell.angle_alpha   90.00
_cell.angle_beta   90.00
_cell.angle_gamma   90.00
#
_symmetry.space_group_name_H-M   'P 1'
#
loop_
_entity.id
_entity.type
_entity.pdbx_description
1 polymer ?
#
loop_
_entity_poly.entity_id
_entity_poly.type
_entity_poly.pdbx_seq_one_letter_code
_entity_poly.pdbx_strand_id
1 'polypeptide(L)'
;MDDAAYELTLLPRGGECEGWIPCYISREWDPLAAFLQAYPASPFADAAIERTLAAFGFVETDKDLRTSTGFSDPEEIRKLTESLEAVGRMLPSRGGRLLLRAAEIWEAFFDYDRARDVYRAALQTPDSAVRGCASARIDGLPERWFTLEPARVIHPQLVELTWEAPASGATAYTVFRSAAKSETGTIVAQLPSDARSWADTTTEPGRVYWYRVTGGGDGGMRSNPSAAETPALALNILGIAVSSDDGRLHVFGYLSNGFPQVIHVAPDGTSLERDNAEFIGLDSGLVRPSFAAYVREVWLVDDDGRRALRFQGEPGALPSGLPDVVRQGRELLSIYPFTPRNAGLRLIVSIDEKEKAAWITHGGGGARAPMSMNCLAAAVCWLGGERDVRLQDESGRVLTTIPLPQAPGDLMWATKVFADPADASVWVLQRAGRLLHIGRDGTIRQSVTLTERSRAYSINLTADLARREIWFTRSAANGRHELLRLDLNGPNGQAAPPRVISGDIPFGSHLAPDFSGGLWLANQQTATRLDANGQTQFIVRLHAPPHR
;
A
#
# COMPACT_ATOMS: atom_id res chain seq x y z
N MET A 1 36.26 24.08 62.35
CA MET A 1 36.88 24.31 61.02
C MET A 1 35.79 24.41 59.97
N ASP A 2 34.81 23.52 60.03
CA ASP A 2 33.53 23.59 59.33
C ASP A 2 32.71 24.85 59.62
N ASP A 3 32.66 25.34 60.87
CA ASP A 3 31.98 26.61 61.22
C ASP A 3 32.55 27.80 60.43
N ALA A 4 33.86 28.02 60.51
CA ALA A 4 34.55 29.04 59.72
C ALA A 4 34.39 28.83 58.20
N ALA A 5 34.40 27.57 57.73
CA ALA A 5 34.18 27.27 56.31
C ALA A 5 32.74 27.59 55.87
N TYR A 6 31.74 27.38 56.73
CA TYR A 6 30.35 27.75 56.48
C TYR A 6 30.17 29.27 56.49
N GLU A 7 30.75 29.98 57.45
CA GLU A 7 30.73 31.45 57.52
C GLU A 7 31.34 32.09 56.26
N LEU A 8 32.37 31.48 55.66
CA LEU A 8 32.92 31.92 54.37
C LEU A 8 31.91 31.82 53.22
N THR A 9 30.92 30.92 53.30
CA THR A 9 29.83 30.83 52.31
C THR A 9 28.78 31.94 52.48
N LEU A 10 28.79 32.68 53.59
CA LEU A 10 27.89 33.80 53.86
C LEU A 10 28.45 35.13 53.37
N LEU A 11 29.74 35.17 53.01
CA LEU A 11 30.36 36.38 52.50
C LEU A 11 29.75 36.77 51.14
N PRO A 12 29.42 38.06 50.94
CA PRO A 12 28.87 38.52 49.68
C PRO A 12 29.91 38.37 48.57
N ARG A 13 29.56 37.61 47.53
CA ARG A 13 30.33 37.55 46.29
C ARG A 13 29.78 38.65 45.37
N GLY A 14 30.57 39.69 45.11
CA GLY A 14 30.18 40.81 44.26
C GLY A 14 29.81 40.38 42.83
N GLY A 15 29.11 41.24 42.09
CA GLY A 15 28.69 41.03 40.70
C GLY A 15 27.16 41.13 40.52
N GLU A 16 26.74 41.88 39.52
CA GLU A 16 25.33 41.96 39.11
C GLU A 16 25.05 40.87 38.06
N CYS A 17 24.05 40.02 38.32
CA CYS A 17 23.68 38.92 37.41
C CYS A 17 22.64 39.35 36.35
N GLU A 18 22.15 40.60 36.38
CA GLU A 18 21.23 41.17 35.37
C GLU A 18 20.02 40.29 35.00
N GLY A 19 19.49 39.50 35.93
CA GLY A 19 18.39 38.56 35.64
C GLY A 19 18.80 37.18 35.11
N TRP A 20 20.10 36.94 34.87
CA TRP A 20 20.64 35.65 34.39
C TRP A 20 20.61 34.58 35.48
N ILE A 21 19.71 33.61 35.33
CA ILE A 21 19.42 32.54 36.29
C ILE A 21 20.67 31.70 36.62
N PRO A 22 21.47 31.21 35.65
CA PRO A 22 22.69 30.47 35.96
C PRO A 22 23.70 31.24 36.81
N CYS A 23 23.82 32.57 36.63
CA CYS A 23 24.69 33.42 37.45
C CYS A 23 24.20 33.48 38.91
N TYR A 24 22.89 33.67 39.13
CA TYR A 24 22.32 33.67 40.47
C TYR A 24 22.50 32.33 41.18
N ILE A 25 22.30 31.23 40.46
CA ILE A 25 22.51 29.88 41.01
C ILE A 25 23.98 29.68 41.36
N SER A 26 24.91 29.92 40.43
CA SER A 26 26.34 29.66 40.64
C SER A 26 26.91 30.48 41.81
N ARG A 27 26.47 31.73 41.97
CA ARG A 27 26.94 32.62 43.06
C ARG A 27 26.66 32.05 44.44
N GLU A 28 25.48 31.45 44.64
CA GLU A 28 25.12 30.77 45.88
C GLU A 28 25.65 29.33 45.91
N TRP A 29 25.55 28.61 44.79
CA TRP A 29 25.83 27.18 44.72
C TRP A 29 27.31 26.85 44.83
N ASP A 30 28.20 27.55 44.12
CA ASP A 30 29.63 27.22 44.11
C ASP A 30 30.28 27.16 45.51
N PRO A 31 30.10 28.16 46.41
CA PRO A 31 30.61 28.06 47.78
C PRO A 31 29.96 26.91 48.56
N LEU A 32 28.65 26.71 48.40
CA LEU A 32 27.90 25.71 49.14
C LEU A 32 28.25 24.28 48.69
N ALA A 33 28.43 24.07 47.38
CA ALA A 33 28.89 22.82 46.80
C ALA A 33 30.27 22.44 47.36
N ALA A 34 31.22 23.39 47.35
CA ALA A 34 32.55 23.16 47.90
C ALA A 34 32.52 22.85 49.41
N PHE A 35 31.68 23.56 50.17
CA PHE A 35 31.47 23.30 51.59
C PHE A 35 30.87 21.91 51.85
N LEU A 36 29.80 21.56 51.14
CA LEU A 36 29.11 20.27 51.28
C LEU A 36 30.00 19.09 50.87
N GLN A 37 30.88 19.29 49.88
CA GLN A 37 31.90 18.32 49.48
C GLN A 37 32.99 18.13 50.54
N ALA A 38 33.47 19.23 51.13
CA ALA A 38 34.53 19.16 52.12
C ALA A 38 34.04 18.70 53.50
N TYR A 39 32.79 19.02 53.87
CA TYR A 39 32.25 18.83 55.22
C TYR A 39 30.84 18.19 55.24
N PRO A 40 30.66 16.99 54.65
CA PRO A 40 29.35 16.37 54.47
C PRO A 40 28.59 16.03 55.77
N ALA A 41 29.31 15.93 56.90
CA ALA A 41 28.74 15.64 58.23
C ALA A 41 28.56 16.88 59.11
N SER A 42 28.86 18.08 58.61
CA SER A 42 28.79 19.30 59.42
C SER A 42 27.37 19.56 59.96
N PRO A 43 27.22 20.13 61.17
CA PRO A 43 25.93 20.60 61.67
C PRO A 43 25.30 21.69 60.78
N PHE A 44 26.08 22.39 59.95
CA PHE A 44 25.58 23.42 59.04
C PHE A 44 25.12 22.87 57.67
N ALA A 45 25.25 21.57 57.43
CA ALA A 45 24.91 20.97 56.13
C ALA A 45 23.43 21.16 55.76
N ASP A 46 22.50 21.08 56.73
CA ASP A 46 21.08 21.27 56.46
C ASP A 46 20.77 22.73 56.07
N ALA A 47 21.42 23.70 56.72
CA ALA A 47 21.31 25.10 56.34
C ALA A 47 21.89 25.39 54.94
N ALA A 48 23.01 24.73 54.60
CA ALA A 48 23.58 24.80 53.25
C ALA A 48 22.67 24.17 52.18
N ILE A 49 22.01 23.06 52.50
CA ILE A 49 21.02 22.41 51.62
C ILE A 49 19.82 23.33 51.41
N GLU A 50 19.28 23.97 52.44
CA GLU A 50 18.15 24.92 52.28
C GLU A 50 18.50 26.09 51.38
N ARG A 51 19.68 26.70 51.57
CA ARG A 51 20.16 27.78 50.70
C ARG A 51 20.36 27.30 49.25
N THR A 52 20.86 26.09 49.07
CA THR A 52 21.00 25.47 47.75
C THR A 52 19.64 25.31 47.07
N LEU A 53 18.65 24.75 47.78
CA LEU A 53 17.31 24.55 47.23
C LEU A 53 16.63 25.88 46.90
N ALA A 54 16.86 26.92 47.70
CA ALA A 54 16.39 28.27 47.39
C ALA A 54 17.01 28.81 46.10
N ALA A 55 18.32 28.62 45.91
CA ALA A 55 19.02 29.05 44.69
C ALA A 55 18.52 28.28 43.44
N PHE A 56 18.45 26.94 43.51
CA PHE A 56 17.89 26.14 42.41
C PHE A 56 16.37 26.29 42.25
N GLY A 57 15.69 26.97 43.19
CA GLY A 57 14.28 27.34 43.08
C GLY A 57 14.01 28.33 41.94
N PHE A 58 15.02 29.07 41.47
CA PHE A 58 14.90 29.94 40.28
C PHE A 58 14.76 29.16 38.97
N VAL A 59 15.02 27.85 38.96
CA VAL A 59 14.80 26.99 37.79
C VAL A 59 13.32 26.57 37.74
N GLU A 60 12.56 27.13 36.81
CA GLU A 60 11.14 26.82 36.66
C GLU A 60 10.94 25.45 35.97
N THR A 61 10.71 24.40 36.76
CA THR A 61 10.59 23.01 36.29
C THR A 61 9.23 22.67 35.67
N ASP A 62 8.30 23.63 35.63
CA ASP A 62 7.07 23.60 34.86
C ASP A 62 7.26 24.05 33.40
N LYS A 63 8.46 24.52 33.03
CA LYS A 63 8.84 24.95 31.67
C LYS A 63 9.77 23.94 30.99
N ASP A 64 9.84 23.99 29.65
CA ASP A 64 10.78 23.20 28.85
C ASP A 64 12.19 23.84 28.90
N LEU A 65 13.08 23.24 29.69
CA LEU A 65 14.44 23.75 29.90
C LEU A 65 15.40 23.50 28.74
N ARG A 66 14.97 22.81 27.66
CA ARG A 66 15.80 22.62 26.45
C ARG A 66 15.86 23.86 25.56
N THR A 67 15.03 24.86 25.85
CA THR A 67 14.96 26.11 25.10
C THR A 67 15.69 27.23 25.84
N SER A 68 16.53 27.98 25.12
CA SER A 68 17.18 29.16 25.70
C SER A 68 16.19 30.30 25.85
N THR A 69 16.33 31.05 26.94
CA THR A 69 15.54 32.25 27.21
C THR A 69 16.48 33.45 27.36
N GLY A 70 15.93 34.67 27.39
CA GLY A 70 16.72 35.87 27.72
C GLY A 70 17.35 35.84 29.13
N PHE A 71 17.00 34.86 29.95
CA PHE A 71 17.40 34.75 31.36
C PHE A 71 18.09 33.41 31.69
N SER A 72 18.20 32.47 30.74
CA SER A 72 18.85 31.16 30.98
C SER A 72 19.37 30.47 29.71
N ASP A 73 20.51 29.78 29.85
CA ASP A 73 21.09 28.86 28.87
C ASP A 73 20.89 27.40 29.34
N PRO A 74 20.23 26.54 28.53
CA PRO A 74 20.07 25.11 28.80
C PRO A 74 21.36 24.39 29.15
N GLU A 75 22.49 24.70 28.50
CA GLU A 75 23.76 24.02 28.78
C GLU A 75 24.34 24.38 30.14
N GLU A 76 24.21 25.64 30.56
CA GLU A 76 24.66 26.08 31.89
C GLU A 76 23.79 25.50 32.99
N ILE A 77 22.46 25.50 32.81
CA ILE A 77 21.53 24.87 33.75
C ILE A 77 21.79 23.36 33.83
N ARG A 78 22.09 22.70 32.70
CA ARG A 78 22.46 21.28 32.68
C ARG A 78 23.71 21.04 33.52
N LYS A 79 24.81 21.78 33.31
CA LYS A 79 26.05 21.66 34.13
C LYS A 79 25.81 21.88 35.63
N LEU A 80 25.01 22.89 35.98
CA LEU A 80 24.64 23.15 37.37
C LEU A 80 23.83 22.00 37.98
N THR A 81 22.92 21.41 37.21
CA THR A 81 22.12 20.24 37.62
C THR A 81 22.99 19.00 37.81
N GLU A 82 23.97 18.77 36.94
CA GLU A 82 24.95 17.69 37.09
C GLU A 82 25.78 17.85 38.37
N SER A 83 26.19 19.08 38.68
CA SER A 83 26.90 19.40 39.92
C SER A 83 26.01 19.18 41.16
N LEU A 84 24.75 19.62 41.13
CA LEU A 84 23.76 19.39 42.18
C LEU A 84 23.53 17.90 42.43
N GLU A 85 23.35 17.14 41.36
CA GLU A 85 23.21 15.69 41.39
C GLU A 85 24.42 15.02 42.03
N ALA A 86 25.64 15.37 41.60
CA ALA A 86 26.88 14.80 42.11
C ALA A 86 27.05 15.03 43.61
N VAL A 87 26.79 16.25 44.09
CA VAL A 87 26.84 16.56 45.53
C VAL A 87 25.73 15.83 46.29
N GLY A 88 24.51 15.79 45.75
CA GLY A 88 23.38 15.08 46.33
C GLY A 88 23.65 13.58 46.53
N ARG A 89 24.36 12.93 45.61
CA ARG A 89 24.73 11.50 45.72
C ARG A 89 25.83 11.24 46.74
N MET A 90 26.69 12.22 46.98
CA MET A 90 27.82 12.11 47.90
C MET A 90 27.41 12.40 49.34
N LEU A 91 26.43 13.30 49.56
CA LEU A 91 25.88 13.56 50.88
C LEU A 91 25.11 12.32 51.36
N PRO A 92 25.37 11.80 52.58
CA PRO A 92 24.69 10.63 53.14
C PRO A 92 23.17 10.84 53.36
N SER A 93 22.62 10.49 54.52
CA SER A 93 21.20 10.63 54.90
C SER A 93 20.50 11.98 54.66
N ARG A 94 21.20 12.99 54.14
CA ARG A 94 20.78 14.37 53.90
C ARG A 94 20.69 14.74 52.41
N GLY A 95 21.27 13.94 51.50
CA GLY A 95 21.33 14.25 50.07
C GLY A 95 19.99 14.18 49.32
N GLY A 96 18.98 13.50 49.90
CA GLY A 96 17.72 13.17 49.22
C GLY A 96 16.96 14.37 48.64
N ARG A 97 16.95 15.52 49.32
CA ARG A 97 16.24 16.72 48.82
C ARG A 97 16.95 17.37 47.63
N LEU A 98 18.28 17.34 47.60
CA LEU A 98 19.05 17.80 46.43
C LEU A 98 18.82 16.87 45.24
N LEU A 99 18.76 15.56 45.48
CA LEU A 99 18.48 14.56 44.45
C LEU A 99 17.06 14.72 43.87
N LEU A 100 16.04 14.93 44.71
CA LEU A 100 14.69 15.24 44.22
C LEU A 100 14.73 16.45 43.28
N ARG A 101 15.39 17.53 43.71
CA ARG A 101 15.44 18.76 42.92
C ARG A 101 16.17 18.55 41.60
N ALA A 102 17.30 17.85 41.61
CA ALA A 102 18.02 17.50 40.39
C ALA A 102 17.17 16.63 39.45
N ALA A 103 16.43 15.66 40.00
CA ALA A 103 15.53 14.81 39.21
C ALA A 103 14.37 15.58 38.57
N GLU A 104 13.75 16.53 39.29
CA GLU A 104 12.73 17.43 38.74
C GLU A 104 13.28 18.29 37.59
N ILE A 105 14.51 18.77 37.72
CA ILE A 105 15.17 19.53 36.65
C ILE A 105 15.46 18.62 35.45
N TRP A 106 15.89 17.38 35.67
CA TRP A 106 16.04 16.39 34.60
C TRP A 106 14.71 16.04 33.91
N GLU A 107 13.60 15.97 34.65
CA GLU A 107 12.26 15.86 34.07
C GLU A 107 11.95 17.03 33.14
N ALA A 108 12.27 18.27 33.54
CA ALA A 108 12.05 19.47 32.74
C ALA A 108 12.97 19.56 31.49
N PHE A 109 14.07 18.78 31.47
CA PHE A 109 14.89 18.53 30.29
C PHE A 109 14.42 17.36 29.42
N PHE A 110 13.34 16.68 29.82
CA PHE A 110 12.84 15.42 29.23
C PHE A 110 13.86 14.28 29.27
N ASP A 111 14.83 14.35 30.18
CA ASP A 111 15.83 13.29 30.42
C ASP A 111 15.27 12.29 31.45
N TYR A 112 14.17 11.63 31.08
CA TYR A 112 13.38 10.79 32.02
C TYR A 112 14.15 9.58 32.55
N ASP A 113 15.19 9.15 31.85
CA ASP A 113 16.08 8.08 32.30
C ASP A 113 16.98 8.54 33.44
N ARG A 114 17.63 9.69 33.25
CA ARG A 114 18.44 10.30 34.29
C ARG A 114 17.58 10.73 35.47
N ALA A 115 16.39 11.30 35.22
CA ALA A 115 15.43 11.62 36.27
C ALA A 115 15.05 10.38 37.09
N ARG A 116 14.71 9.24 36.45
CA ARG A 116 14.41 7.99 37.17
C ARG A 116 15.59 7.49 38.00
N ASP A 117 16.80 7.55 37.45
CA ASP A 117 18.00 7.12 38.18
C ASP A 117 18.25 7.98 39.42
N VAL A 118 18.12 9.30 39.28
CA VAL A 118 18.28 10.25 40.38
C VAL A 118 17.17 10.10 41.42
N TYR A 119 15.91 9.87 41.00
CA TYR A 119 14.82 9.54 41.93
C TYR A 119 15.07 8.25 42.71
N ARG A 120 15.63 7.22 42.07
CA ARG A 120 16.00 5.96 42.75
C ARG A 120 17.13 6.16 43.75
N ALA A 121 18.08 7.06 43.47
CA ALA A 121 19.08 7.45 44.45
C ALA A 121 18.44 8.19 45.64
N ALA A 122 17.46 9.08 45.37
CA ALA A 122 16.71 9.76 46.41
C ALA A 122 15.92 8.76 47.30
N LEU A 123 15.47 7.62 46.76
CA LEU A 123 14.81 6.57 47.55
C LEU A 123 15.69 5.95 48.65
N GLN A 124 17.00 6.08 48.56
CA GLN A 124 17.94 5.52 49.54
C GLN A 124 18.13 6.39 50.79
N THR A 125 17.53 7.59 50.82
CA THR A 125 17.56 8.48 51.98
C THR A 125 16.65 7.99 53.11
N PRO A 126 16.97 8.25 54.40
CA PRO A 126 16.06 7.89 55.51
C PRO A 126 14.78 8.74 55.54
N ASP A 127 14.78 9.94 54.95
CA ASP A 127 13.63 10.86 54.90
C ASP A 127 12.43 10.22 54.17
N SER A 128 11.34 9.97 54.91
CA SER A 128 10.13 9.34 54.38
C SER A 128 9.35 10.22 53.42
N ALA A 129 9.37 11.55 53.59
CA ALA A 129 8.71 12.47 52.68
C ALA A 129 9.43 12.47 51.33
N VAL A 130 10.77 12.49 51.35
CA VAL A 130 11.57 12.38 50.12
C VAL A 130 11.28 11.07 49.38
N ARG A 131 11.26 9.95 50.12
CA ARG A 131 10.96 8.64 49.53
C ARG A 131 9.56 8.58 48.92
N GLY A 132 8.56 9.14 49.60
CA GLY A 132 7.19 9.23 49.09
C GLY A 132 7.10 10.02 47.78
N CYS A 133 7.73 11.19 47.71
CA CYS A 133 7.77 12.02 46.51
C CYS A 133 8.50 11.32 45.35
N ALA A 134 9.67 10.74 45.61
CA ALA A 134 10.45 10.04 44.58
C ALA A 134 9.70 8.84 44.00
N SER A 135 9.04 8.03 44.85
CA SER A 135 8.25 6.89 44.41
C SER A 135 7.09 7.34 43.51
N ALA A 136 6.31 8.33 43.95
CA ALA A 136 5.18 8.82 43.17
C ALA A 136 5.60 9.42 41.82
N ARG A 137 6.77 10.08 41.77
CA ARG A 137 7.34 10.61 40.53
C ARG A 137 7.80 9.51 39.59
N ILE A 138 8.52 8.50 40.08
CA ILE A 138 8.95 7.34 39.28
C ILE A 138 7.75 6.67 38.59
N ASP A 139 6.66 6.45 39.32
CA ASP A 139 5.44 5.83 38.81
C ASP A 139 4.74 6.68 37.73
N GLY A 140 4.95 8.00 37.76
CA GLY A 140 4.37 8.95 36.81
C GLY A 140 5.20 9.26 35.55
N LEU A 141 6.46 8.79 35.48
CA LEU A 141 7.35 9.14 34.36
C LEU A 141 7.02 8.37 33.07
N PRO A 142 7.14 8.99 31.87
CA PRO A 142 6.94 8.31 30.58
C PRO A 142 7.98 7.20 30.30
N GLU A 143 7.57 5.98 29.96
CA GLU A 143 8.46 4.85 29.60
C GLU A 143 9.24 5.14 28.30
N ARG A 144 10.42 4.53 28.09
CA ARG A 144 11.31 4.76 26.92
C ARG A 144 10.62 4.44 25.58
N TRP A 145 10.79 5.30 24.57
CA TRP A 145 10.28 5.09 23.21
C TRP A 145 11.37 4.76 22.20
N PHE A 146 11.09 3.85 21.28
CA PHE A 146 11.85 3.65 20.03
C PHE A 146 10.90 3.68 18.84
N THR A 147 11.43 3.86 17.63
CA THR A 147 10.59 4.06 16.45
C THR A 147 10.19 2.72 15.83
N LEU A 148 8.89 2.47 15.82
CA LEU A 148 8.24 1.53 14.90
C LEU A 148 7.82 2.32 13.67
N GLU A 149 8.36 1.93 12.51
CA GLU A 149 8.03 2.55 11.23
C GLU A 149 6.53 2.38 10.89
N PRO A 150 5.99 3.21 9.98
CA PRO A 150 4.65 3.00 9.46
C PRO A 150 4.46 1.57 8.95
N ALA A 151 3.46 0.88 9.49
CA ALA A 151 3.19 -0.50 9.13
C ALA A 151 2.89 -0.59 7.63
N ARG A 152 3.57 -1.51 6.95
CA ARG A 152 3.41 -1.69 5.51
C ARG A 152 2.34 -2.74 5.27
N VAL A 153 1.17 -2.28 4.83
CA VAL A 153 0.06 -3.16 4.46
C VAL A 153 0.28 -3.68 3.04
N ILE A 154 0.62 -4.96 2.94
CA ILE A 154 0.89 -5.61 1.66
C ILE A 154 -0.38 -6.22 1.08
N HIS A 155 -1.00 -7.10 1.86
CA HIS A 155 -2.16 -7.92 1.50
C HIS A 155 -3.16 -7.91 2.68
N PRO A 156 -4.46 -8.21 2.48
CA PRO A 156 -5.45 -8.30 3.57
C PRO A 156 -5.01 -9.12 4.79
N GLN A 157 -4.15 -10.10 4.55
CA GLN A 157 -3.63 -11.04 5.55
C GLN A 157 -2.12 -10.92 5.76
N LEU A 158 -1.53 -9.77 5.38
CA LEU A 158 -0.08 -9.55 5.52
C LEU A 158 0.24 -8.09 5.81
N VAL A 159 0.73 -7.84 7.02
CA VAL A 159 1.27 -6.56 7.45
C VAL A 159 2.73 -6.72 7.83
N GLU A 160 3.62 -5.96 7.21
CA GLU A 160 5.02 -5.92 7.59
C GLU A 160 5.31 -4.77 8.54
N LEU A 161 6.09 -5.08 9.57
CA LEU A 161 6.58 -4.14 10.57
C LEU A 161 8.10 -4.09 10.49
N THR A 162 8.65 -2.90 10.63
CA THR A 162 10.09 -2.65 10.74
C THR A 162 10.35 -1.62 11.82
N TRP A 163 11.41 -1.78 12.59
CA TRP A 163 11.76 -0.84 13.65
C TRP A 163 13.27 -0.73 13.80
N GLU A 164 13.71 0.40 14.35
CA GLU A 164 15.10 0.58 14.75
C GLU A 164 15.34 -0.01 16.14
N ALA A 165 16.58 -0.44 16.39
CA ALA A 165 16.96 -0.88 17.72
C ALA A 165 16.91 0.31 18.69
N PRO A 166 16.43 0.13 19.93
CA PRO A 166 16.64 1.15 20.95
C PRO A 166 18.14 1.33 21.20
N ALA A 167 18.59 2.56 21.44
CA ALA A 167 20.02 2.88 21.64
C ALA A 167 20.66 2.14 22.83
N SER A 168 19.86 1.71 23.80
CA SER A 168 20.30 0.93 24.97
C SER A 168 20.34 -0.59 24.71
N GLY A 169 19.95 -1.05 23.52
CA GLY A 169 19.81 -2.46 23.20
C GLY A 169 18.53 -3.09 23.76
N ALA A 170 18.08 -4.16 23.14
CA ALA A 170 16.98 -5.00 23.61
C ALA A 170 17.46 -6.46 23.66
N THR A 171 17.07 -7.21 24.69
CA THR A 171 17.40 -8.64 24.86
C THR A 171 16.41 -9.56 24.15
N ALA A 172 15.22 -9.06 23.82
CA ALA A 172 14.20 -9.69 22.99
C ALA A 172 13.21 -8.61 22.51
N TYR A 173 12.34 -8.93 21.56
CA TYR A 173 11.19 -8.10 21.23
C TYR A 173 9.88 -8.85 21.41
N THR A 174 8.85 -8.14 21.88
CA THR A 174 7.47 -8.64 21.89
C THR A 174 6.60 -7.71 21.06
N VAL A 175 5.92 -8.26 20.06
CA VAL A 175 5.00 -7.52 19.18
C VAL A 175 3.58 -7.67 19.71
N PHE A 176 2.90 -6.54 19.87
CA PHE A 176 1.51 -6.45 20.29
C PHE A 176 0.64 -5.92 19.15
N ARG A 177 -0.59 -6.43 19.09
CA ARG A 177 -1.65 -5.98 18.17
C ARG A 177 -2.93 -5.69 18.94
N SER A 178 -3.55 -4.54 18.69
CA SER A 178 -4.87 -4.13 19.22
C SER A 178 -5.80 -3.65 18.11
N ALA A 179 -7.10 -3.57 18.43
CA ALA A 179 -8.11 -2.95 17.57
C ALA A 179 -8.19 -1.42 17.77
N ALA A 180 -7.68 -0.90 18.89
CA ALA A 180 -7.71 0.52 19.23
C ALA A 180 -6.33 1.08 19.54
N LYS A 181 -6.10 2.34 19.14
CA LYS A 181 -4.84 3.05 19.35
C LYS A 181 -4.44 3.12 20.81
N SER A 182 -5.38 3.34 21.73
CA SER A 182 -5.10 3.53 23.16
C SER A 182 -4.74 2.23 23.90
N GLU A 183 -5.09 1.07 23.34
CA GLU A 183 -4.87 -0.21 23.97
C GLU A 183 -3.45 -0.73 23.74
N THR A 184 -2.92 -1.49 24.70
CA THR A 184 -1.65 -2.21 24.50
C THR A 184 -1.80 -3.36 23.52
N GLY A 185 -2.93 -4.06 23.55
CA GLY A 185 -3.22 -5.19 22.66
C GLY A 185 -2.76 -6.54 23.20
N THR A 186 -2.83 -7.54 22.34
CA THR A 186 -2.43 -8.93 22.63
C THR A 186 -1.09 -9.24 21.96
N ILE A 187 -0.31 -10.14 22.56
CA ILE A 187 0.96 -10.58 21.99
C ILE A 187 0.67 -11.40 20.74
N VAL A 188 1.28 -11.02 19.61
CA VAL A 188 1.21 -11.74 18.33
C VAL A 188 2.54 -12.33 17.90
N ALA A 189 3.66 -11.87 18.49
CA ALA A 189 4.97 -12.47 18.29
C ALA A 189 5.92 -12.20 19.45
N GLN A 190 6.87 -13.12 19.64
CA GLN A 190 8.07 -12.95 20.45
C GLN A 190 9.29 -13.25 19.56
N LEU A 191 10.27 -12.36 19.59
CA LEU A 191 11.37 -12.32 18.63
C LEU A 191 12.72 -12.15 19.35
N PRO A 192 13.83 -12.62 18.76
CA PRO A 192 15.17 -12.46 19.33
C PRO A 192 15.65 -11.00 19.33
N SER A 193 16.71 -10.70 20.08
CA SER A 193 17.29 -9.35 20.27
C SER A 193 17.77 -8.65 18.99
N ASP A 194 18.11 -9.43 17.96
CA ASP A 194 18.61 -8.95 16.68
C ASP A 194 17.49 -8.69 15.65
N ALA A 195 16.25 -9.06 15.96
CA ALA A 195 15.11 -8.82 15.07
C ALA A 195 14.88 -7.31 14.86
N ARG A 196 14.71 -6.90 13.60
CA ARG A 196 14.37 -5.52 13.19
C ARG A 196 13.11 -5.45 12.34
N SER A 197 12.51 -6.60 12.04
CA SER A 197 11.34 -6.71 11.22
C SER A 197 10.54 -7.95 11.59
N TRP A 198 9.23 -7.89 11.34
CA TRP A 198 8.33 -9.03 11.47
C TRP A 198 7.10 -8.84 10.59
N ALA A 199 6.50 -9.95 10.17
CA ALA A 199 5.31 -9.95 9.32
C ALA A 199 4.14 -10.63 10.04
N ASP A 200 3.03 -9.90 10.21
CA ASP A 200 1.76 -10.46 10.68
C ASP A 200 1.02 -11.11 9.52
N THR A 201 0.96 -12.45 9.51
CA THR A 201 0.24 -13.25 8.50
C THR A 201 -1.18 -13.63 8.94
N THR A 202 -1.64 -13.13 10.09
CA THR A 202 -2.90 -13.54 10.74
C THR A 202 -3.99 -12.48 10.69
N THR A 203 -3.74 -11.36 10.00
CA THR A 203 -4.71 -10.28 9.88
C THR A 203 -5.92 -10.71 9.03
N GLU A 204 -7.05 -10.06 9.27
CA GLU A 204 -8.27 -10.25 8.49
C GLU A 204 -8.50 -9.09 7.51
N PRO A 205 -9.12 -9.32 6.35
CA PRO A 205 -9.47 -8.26 5.41
C PRO A 205 -10.36 -7.17 5.99
N GLY A 206 -10.14 -5.91 5.58
CA GLY A 206 -11.02 -4.78 5.91
C GLY A 206 -10.98 -4.38 7.40
N ARG A 207 -9.89 -4.66 8.09
CA ARG A 207 -9.68 -4.34 9.51
C ARG A 207 -8.61 -3.28 9.71
N VAL A 208 -8.81 -2.46 10.74
CA VAL A 208 -7.78 -1.56 11.29
C VAL A 208 -7.12 -2.23 12.49
N TYR A 209 -5.80 -2.33 12.45
CA TYR A 209 -4.97 -2.81 13.53
C TYR A 209 -4.01 -1.71 14.01
N TRP A 210 -3.67 -1.78 15.29
CA TRP A 210 -2.62 -0.97 15.89
C TRP A 210 -1.53 -1.88 16.43
N TYR A 211 -0.31 -1.67 15.95
CA TYR A 211 0.86 -2.43 16.36
C TYR A 211 1.75 -1.63 17.28
N ARG A 212 2.39 -2.34 18.20
CA ARG A 212 3.47 -1.86 19.02
C ARG A 212 4.49 -2.94 19.24
N VAL A 213 5.74 -2.54 19.40
CA VAL A 213 6.83 -3.44 19.75
C VAL A 213 7.38 -3.00 21.09
N THR A 214 7.66 -3.97 21.96
CA THR A 214 8.41 -3.72 23.19
C THR A 214 9.75 -4.41 23.12
N GLY A 215 10.80 -3.77 23.63
CA GLY A 215 12.10 -4.38 23.83
C GLY A 215 12.23 -4.90 25.26
N GLY A 216 12.54 -6.18 25.42
CA GLY A 216 12.81 -6.81 26.72
C GLY A 216 14.18 -6.42 27.29
N GLY A 217 14.27 -6.27 28.61
CA GLY A 217 15.45 -5.83 29.36
C GLY A 217 15.06 -5.00 30.60
N ASP A 218 16.02 -4.49 31.37
CA ASP A 218 15.81 -3.66 32.56
C ASP A 218 15.19 -2.30 32.18
N GLY A 219 13.86 -2.27 31.92
CA GLY A 219 13.12 -1.01 31.74
C GLY A 219 11.99 -0.96 30.71
N GLY A 220 11.56 -2.09 30.11
CA GLY A 220 10.27 -2.16 29.37
C GLY A 220 10.07 -1.09 28.28
N MET A 221 11.01 -0.98 27.33
CA MET A 221 10.94 0.02 26.26
C MET A 221 9.79 -0.28 25.31
N ARG A 222 9.05 0.74 24.86
CA ARG A 222 7.86 0.57 24.02
C ARG A 222 7.90 1.48 22.79
N SER A 223 7.58 0.96 21.62
CA SER A 223 7.53 1.77 20.42
C SER A 223 6.35 2.74 20.38
N ASN A 224 6.39 3.70 19.45
CA ASN A 224 5.17 4.37 19.03
C ASN A 224 4.13 3.36 18.48
N PRO A 225 2.82 3.65 18.62
CA PRO A 225 1.80 2.91 17.89
C PRO A 225 1.93 3.14 16.39
N SER A 226 1.76 2.08 15.61
CA SER A 226 1.70 2.12 14.15
C SER A 226 0.37 1.51 13.68
N ALA A 227 -0.39 2.26 12.87
CA ALA A 227 -1.68 1.80 12.35
C ALA A 227 -1.48 1.02 11.05
N ALA A 228 -2.29 -0.03 10.86
CA ALA A 228 -2.37 -0.76 9.61
C ALA A 228 -3.84 -1.01 9.25
N GLU A 229 -4.31 -0.41 8.17
CA GLU A 229 -5.64 -0.67 7.61
C GLU A 229 -5.53 -1.65 6.45
N THR A 230 -5.97 -2.88 6.70
CA THR A 230 -5.95 -3.96 5.71
C THR A 230 -7.06 -3.76 4.67
N PRO A 231 -6.77 -3.95 3.36
CA PRO A 231 -7.80 -3.82 2.34
C PRO A 231 -8.88 -4.90 2.49
N ALA A 232 -10.12 -4.57 2.14
CA ALA A 232 -11.18 -5.56 1.99
C ALA A 232 -10.96 -6.44 0.74
N LEU A 233 -11.64 -7.59 0.65
CA LEU A 233 -11.54 -8.50 -0.50
C LEU A 233 -12.26 -8.02 -1.78
N ALA A 234 -12.86 -6.84 -1.75
CA ALA A 234 -13.49 -6.24 -2.92
C ALA A 234 -12.41 -5.89 -3.96
N LEU A 235 -12.63 -6.29 -5.21
CA LEU A 235 -11.73 -5.99 -6.33
C LEU A 235 -12.27 -4.85 -7.18
N ASN A 236 -11.36 -3.94 -7.56
CA ASN A 236 -11.53 -3.13 -8.73
C ASN A 236 -11.16 -3.96 -9.97
N ILE A 237 -12.18 -4.53 -10.62
CA ILE A 237 -12.01 -5.44 -11.76
C ILE A 237 -11.57 -4.67 -13.00
N LEU A 238 -10.51 -5.17 -13.64
CA LEU A 238 -9.99 -4.64 -14.91
C LEU A 238 -10.43 -5.45 -16.13
N GLY A 239 -10.69 -6.74 -15.96
CA GLY A 239 -11.09 -7.63 -17.06
C GLY A 239 -11.42 -9.04 -16.56
N ILE A 240 -12.04 -9.83 -17.43
CA ILE A 240 -12.37 -11.23 -17.15
C ILE A 240 -12.10 -12.12 -18.36
N ALA A 241 -11.40 -13.24 -18.14
CA ALA A 241 -11.10 -14.24 -19.17
C ALA A 241 -11.80 -15.55 -18.85
N VAL A 242 -12.19 -16.31 -19.87
CA VAL A 242 -12.63 -17.71 -19.67
C VAL A 242 -11.59 -18.59 -20.31
N SER A 243 -11.04 -19.54 -19.56
CA SER A 243 -10.12 -20.52 -20.12
C SER A 243 -10.87 -21.39 -21.13
N SER A 244 -10.34 -21.47 -22.34
CA SER A 244 -10.84 -22.38 -23.37
C SER A 244 -10.47 -23.84 -23.12
N ASP A 245 -9.52 -24.10 -22.21
CA ASP A 245 -9.06 -25.44 -21.85
C ASP A 245 -9.99 -26.13 -20.84
N ASP A 246 -10.42 -25.40 -19.79
CA ASP A 246 -11.19 -25.97 -18.68
C ASP A 246 -12.49 -25.20 -18.33
N GLY A 247 -12.78 -24.10 -19.03
CA GLY A 247 -13.99 -23.32 -18.85
C GLY A 247 -14.02 -22.44 -17.59
N ARG A 248 -12.94 -22.39 -16.79
CA ARG A 248 -12.88 -21.55 -15.60
C ARG A 248 -12.89 -20.08 -15.98
N LEU A 249 -13.63 -19.28 -15.21
CA LEU A 249 -13.59 -17.82 -15.30
C LEU A 249 -12.43 -17.30 -14.43
N HIS A 250 -11.63 -16.44 -15.02
CA HIS A 250 -10.58 -15.67 -14.37
C HIS A 250 -11.04 -14.21 -14.28
N VAL A 251 -11.04 -13.65 -13.08
CA VAL A 251 -11.37 -12.24 -12.83
C VAL A 251 -10.13 -11.52 -12.34
N PHE A 252 -9.65 -10.54 -13.11
CA PHE A 252 -8.42 -9.81 -12.82
C PHE A 252 -8.73 -8.43 -12.23
N GLY A 253 -8.01 -8.03 -11.19
CA GLY A 253 -8.19 -6.70 -10.62
C GLY A 253 -7.23 -6.37 -9.49
N TYR A 254 -7.47 -5.20 -8.89
CA TYR A 254 -6.69 -4.71 -7.75
C TYR A 254 -7.56 -4.54 -6.51
N LEU A 255 -6.99 -4.82 -5.35
CA LEU A 255 -7.53 -4.39 -4.06
C LEU A 255 -7.42 -2.86 -3.91
N SER A 256 -8.07 -2.29 -2.89
CA SER A 256 -8.07 -0.83 -2.66
C SER A 256 -6.69 -0.21 -2.46
N ASN A 257 -5.71 -0.99 -1.96
CA ASN A 257 -4.32 -0.56 -1.82
C ASN A 257 -3.48 -0.74 -3.11
N GLY A 258 -4.09 -1.21 -4.20
CA GLY A 258 -3.43 -1.49 -5.47
C GLY A 258 -2.76 -2.86 -5.55
N PHE A 259 -2.95 -3.74 -4.57
CA PHE A 259 -2.39 -5.10 -4.61
C PHE A 259 -3.14 -5.95 -5.64
N PRO A 260 -2.46 -6.60 -6.59
CA PRO A 260 -3.11 -7.30 -7.69
C PRO A 260 -3.56 -8.72 -7.27
N GLN A 261 -4.75 -9.10 -7.72
CA GLN A 261 -5.30 -10.44 -7.50
C GLN A 261 -6.01 -10.95 -8.75
N VAL A 262 -6.01 -12.27 -8.87
CA VAL A 262 -6.91 -13.01 -9.76
C VAL A 262 -7.86 -13.87 -8.92
N ILE A 263 -9.12 -13.91 -9.33
CA ILE A 263 -10.12 -14.84 -8.80
C ILE A 263 -10.41 -15.90 -9.87
N HIS A 264 -10.30 -17.17 -9.49
CA HIS A 264 -10.73 -18.31 -10.29
C HIS A 264 -12.12 -18.72 -9.87
N VAL A 265 -13.04 -18.85 -10.82
CA VAL A 265 -14.39 -19.35 -10.57
C VAL A 265 -14.60 -20.60 -11.41
N ALA A 266 -15.03 -21.68 -10.77
CA ALA A 266 -15.38 -22.92 -11.47
C ALA A 266 -16.48 -22.68 -12.52
N PRO A 267 -16.54 -23.47 -13.60
CA PRO A 267 -17.54 -23.28 -14.67
C PRO A 267 -19.00 -23.39 -14.17
N ASP A 268 -19.21 -24.12 -13.07
CA ASP A 268 -20.50 -24.31 -12.40
C ASP A 268 -20.73 -23.35 -11.21
N GLY A 269 -19.76 -22.48 -10.91
CA GLY A 269 -19.81 -21.53 -9.81
C GLY A 269 -19.68 -22.12 -8.41
N THR A 270 -19.33 -23.41 -8.28
CA THR A 270 -19.30 -24.11 -6.99
C THR A 270 -18.08 -23.79 -6.14
N SER A 271 -16.96 -23.40 -6.77
CA SER A 271 -15.73 -23.01 -6.07
C SER A 271 -15.17 -21.68 -6.57
N LEU A 272 -14.50 -20.99 -5.65
CA LEU A 272 -13.80 -19.73 -5.89
C LEU A 272 -12.44 -19.78 -5.20
N GLU A 273 -11.38 -19.55 -5.98
CA GLU A 273 -9.98 -19.48 -5.49
C GLU A 273 -9.40 -18.09 -5.77
N ARG A 274 -8.45 -17.65 -4.94
CA ARG A 274 -7.80 -16.34 -5.04
C ARG A 274 -6.31 -16.52 -5.04
N ASP A 275 -5.65 -15.94 -6.02
CA ASP A 275 -4.20 -15.96 -6.14
C ASP A 275 -3.62 -14.53 -6.24
N ASN A 276 -2.41 -14.38 -5.67
CA ASN A 276 -1.63 -13.16 -5.77
C ASN A 276 -0.88 -13.16 -7.11
N ALA A 277 -1.36 -12.36 -8.05
CA ALA A 277 -1.00 -12.47 -9.46
C ALA A 277 -0.66 -11.11 -10.07
N GLU A 278 0.38 -11.04 -10.88
CA GLU A 278 0.62 -9.92 -11.78
C GLU A 278 -0.07 -10.22 -13.12
N PHE A 279 -0.64 -9.20 -13.77
CA PHE A 279 -1.25 -9.37 -15.09
C PHE A 279 -0.79 -8.27 -16.05
N ILE A 280 -0.48 -8.67 -17.28
CA ILE A 280 0.06 -7.84 -18.36
C ILE A 280 -0.97 -7.78 -19.50
N GLY A 281 -1.28 -6.58 -20.00
CA GLY A 281 -2.15 -6.36 -21.18
C GLY A 281 -3.46 -5.62 -20.88
N LEU A 282 -3.99 -5.73 -19.65
CA LEU A 282 -5.21 -5.05 -19.22
C LEU A 282 -4.99 -3.59 -18.79
N ASP A 283 -3.80 -3.24 -18.29
CA ASP A 283 -3.43 -1.87 -17.93
C ASP A 283 -1.91 -1.68 -17.94
N SER A 284 -1.47 -0.42 -18.09
CA SER A 284 -0.09 0.05 -18.26
C SER A 284 0.72 0.19 -16.96
N GLY A 285 0.10 -0.10 -15.80
CA GLY A 285 0.76 -0.05 -14.50
C GLY A 285 1.48 -1.37 -14.22
N LEU A 286 2.81 -1.36 -14.26
CA LEU A 286 3.59 -2.44 -13.65
C LEU A 286 3.17 -2.59 -12.19
N VAL A 287 3.19 -3.83 -11.69
CA VAL A 287 3.00 -4.06 -10.25
C VAL A 287 3.93 -3.13 -9.49
N ARG A 288 3.37 -2.42 -8.50
CA ARG A 288 4.19 -1.54 -7.65
C ARG A 288 5.37 -2.37 -7.15
N PRO A 289 6.63 -1.90 -7.26
CA PRO A 289 7.79 -2.70 -6.86
C PRO A 289 7.68 -3.29 -5.44
N SER A 290 6.96 -2.60 -4.56
CA SER A 290 6.64 -3.05 -3.20
C SER A 290 5.82 -4.35 -3.10
N PHE A 291 5.13 -4.77 -4.16
CA PHE A 291 4.27 -5.96 -4.17
C PHE A 291 4.88 -7.15 -4.93
N ALA A 292 5.91 -6.94 -5.74
CA ALA A 292 6.49 -7.96 -6.62
C ALA A 292 6.96 -9.22 -5.87
N ALA A 293 7.48 -9.07 -4.64
CA ALA A 293 7.93 -10.20 -3.82
C ALA A 293 6.80 -11.13 -3.33
N TYR A 294 5.54 -10.69 -3.40
CA TYR A 294 4.36 -11.38 -2.88
C TYR A 294 3.50 -12.01 -3.95
N VAL A 295 3.77 -11.68 -5.21
CA VAL A 295 3.17 -12.31 -6.36
C VAL A 295 3.81 -13.69 -6.56
N ARG A 296 3.03 -14.67 -7.00
CA ARG A 296 3.47 -16.06 -7.27
C ARG A 296 3.30 -16.47 -8.72
N GLU A 297 2.63 -15.64 -9.50
CA GLU A 297 2.31 -15.93 -10.89
C GLU A 297 2.16 -14.65 -11.70
N VAL A 298 2.51 -14.76 -12.97
CA VAL A 298 2.33 -13.70 -13.97
C VAL A 298 1.34 -14.21 -15.01
N TRP A 299 0.40 -13.35 -15.38
CA TRP A 299 -0.59 -13.61 -16.41
C TRP A 299 -0.34 -12.67 -17.57
N LEU A 300 -0.24 -13.24 -18.77
CA LEU A 300 -0.52 -12.47 -19.98
C LEU A 300 -2.03 -12.53 -20.17
N VAL A 301 -2.69 -11.40 -20.31
CA VAL A 301 -4.13 -11.32 -20.55
C VAL A 301 -4.35 -10.56 -21.84
N ASP A 302 -5.18 -11.10 -22.72
CA ASP A 302 -5.44 -10.43 -23.99
C ASP A 302 -6.07 -9.03 -23.77
N ASP A 303 -5.91 -8.14 -24.76
CA ASP A 303 -6.38 -6.75 -24.68
C ASP A 303 -7.89 -6.62 -24.48
N ASP A 304 -8.65 -7.65 -24.90
CA ASP A 304 -10.09 -7.72 -24.73
C ASP A 304 -10.51 -8.37 -23.41
N GLY A 305 -9.55 -8.80 -22.60
CA GLY A 305 -9.68 -9.51 -21.34
C GLY A 305 -10.07 -10.97 -21.43
N ARG A 306 -10.28 -11.57 -22.60
CA ARG A 306 -11.03 -12.82 -22.80
C ARG A 306 -10.25 -14.11 -22.62
N ARG A 307 -8.96 -14.07 -22.93
CA ARG A 307 -8.03 -15.20 -22.82
C ARG A 307 -6.84 -14.81 -21.99
N ALA A 308 -6.22 -15.80 -21.38
CA ALA A 308 -5.04 -15.56 -20.56
C ALA A 308 -4.06 -16.74 -20.58
N LEU A 309 -2.77 -16.44 -20.46
CA LEU A 309 -1.72 -17.42 -20.22
C LEU A 309 -1.13 -17.21 -18.85
N ARG A 310 -1.08 -18.30 -18.09
CA ARG A 310 -0.53 -18.35 -16.73
C ARG A 310 0.93 -18.79 -16.75
N PHE A 311 1.78 -18.06 -16.05
CA PHE A 311 3.19 -18.38 -15.80
C PHE A 311 3.41 -18.45 -14.30
N GLN A 312 3.68 -19.65 -13.77
CA GLN A 312 3.99 -19.84 -12.35
C GLN A 312 5.49 -19.61 -12.11
N GLY A 313 5.84 -19.01 -10.98
CA GLY A 313 7.24 -18.84 -10.58
C GLY A 313 7.45 -18.78 -9.07
N GLU A 314 8.68 -19.02 -8.63
CA GLU A 314 9.04 -18.94 -7.21
C GLU A 314 9.05 -17.47 -6.72
N PRO A 315 8.72 -17.20 -5.44
CA PRO A 315 8.95 -15.93 -4.76
C PRO A 315 10.29 -15.27 -5.15
N GLY A 316 10.24 -14.07 -5.73
CA GLY A 316 11.46 -13.32 -6.11
C GLY A 316 12.24 -13.88 -7.31
N ALA A 317 11.84 -15.04 -7.86
CA ALA A 317 12.32 -15.56 -9.14
C ALA A 317 11.39 -15.17 -10.30
N LEU A 318 10.28 -14.48 -10.00
CA LEU A 318 9.43 -13.91 -11.03
C LEU A 318 10.25 -12.93 -11.88
N PRO A 319 10.16 -13.04 -13.21
CA PRO A 319 11.01 -12.27 -14.09
C PRO A 319 10.75 -10.77 -13.87
N SER A 320 11.80 -9.97 -13.69
CA SER A 320 11.68 -8.53 -13.40
C SER A 320 11.27 -7.75 -14.65
N GLY A 321 10.02 -7.93 -15.08
CA GLY A 321 9.38 -7.24 -16.18
C GLY A 321 9.25 -8.06 -17.46
N LEU A 322 8.61 -7.41 -18.45
CA LEU A 322 8.30 -7.96 -19.76
C LEU A 322 9.48 -8.68 -20.44
N PRO A 323 10.74 -8.17 -20.43
CA PRO A 323 11.84 -8.82 -21.17
C PRO A 323 12.17 -10.22 -20.69
N ASP A 324 12.08 -10.48 -19.38
CA ASP A 324 12.48 -11.78 -18.83
C ASP A 324 11.33 -12.80 -18.94
N VAL A 325 10.06 -12.36 -18.85
CA VAL A 325 8.87 -13.15 -19.21
C VAL A 325 8.92 -13.54 -20.69
N VAL A 326 9.30 -12.61 -21.56
CA VAL A 326 9.38 -12.82 -23.01
C VAL A 326 10.57 -13.70 -23.42
N ARG A 327 11.67 -13.69 -22.66
CA ARG A 327 12.87 -14.51 -22.93
C ARG A 327 12.76 -15.95 -22.46
N GLN A 328 11.98 -16.23 -21.41
CA GLN A 328 11.79 -17.60 -20.94
C GLN A 328 10.86 -18.38 -21.88
N GLY A 329 11.46 -19.13 -22.81
CA GLY A 329 10.82 -20.25 -23.48
C GLY A 329 10.20 -20.02 -24.87
N ARG A 330 10.38 -18.87 -25.55
CA ARG A 330 9.89 -18.66 -26.93
C ARG A 330 10.74 -17.69 -27.77
N GLU A 331 10.56 -17.77 -29.09
CA GLU A 331 11.15 -16.89 -30.10
C GLU A 331 10.45 -15.52 -30.08
N LEU A 332 11.23 -14.49 -29.74
CA LEU A 332 10.77 -13.12 -29.63
C LEU A 332 10.75 -12.45 -31.01
N LEU A 333 9.54 -12.15 -31.52
CA LEU A 333 9.37 -11.58 -32.87
C LEU A 333 9.83 -10.11 -32.98
N SER A 334 9.64 -9.28 -31.94
CA SER A 334 10.27 -7.94 -31.86
C SER A 334 10.15 -7.31 -30.46
N ILE A 335 11.17 -6.55 -30.04
CA ILE A 335 11.09 -5.58 -28.92
C ILE A 335 11.19 -4.18 -29.53
N TYR A 336 10.26 -3.29 -29.21
CA TYR A 336 10.48 -1.86 -29.45
C TYR A 336 11.26 -1.28 -28.27
N PRO A 337 12.44 -0.69 -28.49
CA PRO A 337 13.25 -0.14 -27.42
C PRO A 337 12.54 1.06 -26.79
N PHE A 338 12.22 0.89 -25.51
CA PHE A 338 12.10 1.88 -24.44
C PHE A 338 12.11 3.37 -24.84
N THR A 339 10.98 4.06 -24.68
CA THR A 339 10.93 5.53 -24.49
C THR A 339 10.29 5.84 -23.15
N PRO A 340 11.07 6.26 -22.14
CA PRO A 340 10.53 6.67 -20.86
C PRO A 340 10.02 8.12 -20.95
N ARG A 341 8.97 8.37 -20.18
CA ARG A 341 8.32 9.65 -19.87
C ARG A 341 7.15 10.02 -20.79
N ASN A 342 5.97 9.91 -20.16
CA ASN A 342 4.72 10.63 -20.41
C ASN A 342 3.65 9.86 -21.21
N ALA A 343 2.71 9.31 -20.43
CA ALA A 343 1.29 9.12 -20.71
C ALA A 343 0.92 8.47 -22.07
N GLY A 344 0.68 7.15 -22.07
CA GLY A 344 -0.18 6.53 -23.07
C GLY A 344 0.28 5.21 -23.68
N LEU A 345 1.44 4.66 -23.30
CA LEU A 345 1.89 3.36 -23.81
C LEU A 345 1.20 2.21 -23.04
N ARG A 346 0.35 1.45 -23.72
CA ARG A 346 -0.30 0.22 -23.22
C ARG A 346 0.30 -0.97 -23.97
N LEU A 347 0.63 -2.07 -23.30
CA LEU A 347 0.93 -3.31 -24.01
C LEU A 347 -0.38 -3.92 -24.49
N ILE A 348 -0.43 -4.26 -25.77
CA ILE A 348 -1.56 -4.98 -26.35
C ILE A 348 -1.12 -6.41 -26.54
N VAL A 349 -1.89 -7.34 -25.99
CA VAL A 349 -1.60 -8.77 -25.99
C VAL A 349 -2.73 -9.48 -26.73
N SER A 350 -2.38 -10.44 -27.59
CA SER A 350 -3.34 -11.38 -28.17
C SER A 350 -2.87 -12.80 -27.86
N ILE A 351 -3.81 -13.67 -27.51
CA ILE A 351 -3.51 -14.98 -26.93
C ILE A 351 -4.18 -16.10 -27.72
N ASP A 352 -3.40 -17.14 -27.98
CA ASP A 352 -3.85 -18.47 -28.37
C ASP A 352 -3.52 -19.45 -27.24
N GLU A 353 -4.51 -19.77 -26.42
CA GLU A 353 -4.33 -20.65 -25.26
C GLU A 353 -3.94 -22.08 -25.68
N LYS A 354 -4.51 -22.56 -26.79
CA LYS A 354 -4.28 -23.91 -27.32
C LYS A 354 -2.83 -24.08 -27.77
N GLU A 355 -2.29 -23.11 -28.50
CA GLU A 355 -0.87 -23.09 -28.92
C GLU A 355 0.07 -22.57 -27.82
N LYS A 356 -0.49 -22.20 -26.66
CA LYS A 356 0.16 -21.54 -25.54
C LYS A 356 0.96 -20.29 -25.96
N ALA A 357 0.52 -19.62 -27.02
CA ALA A 357 1.24 -18.54 -27.70
C ALA A 357 0.61 -17.18 -27.39
N ALA A 358 1.46 -16.15 -27.38
CA ALA A 358 1.00 -14.77 -27.27
C ALA A 358 1.76 -13.87 -28.25
N TRP A 359 1.06 -12.91 -28.81
CA TRP A 359 1.62 -11.79 -29.57
C TRP A 359 1.50 -10.55 -28.74
N ILE A 360 2.56 -9.76 -28.70
CA ILE A 360 2.64 -8.55 -27.88
C ILE A 360 3.12 -7.42 -28.77
N THR A 361 2.43 -6.29 -28.70
CA THR A 361 2.86 -5.06 -29.38
C THR A 361 2.63 -3.84 -28.48
N HIS A 362 3.33 -2.76 -28.78
CA HIS A 362 3.11 -1.49 -28.10
C HIS A 362 1.88 -0.82 -28.68
N GLY A 363 0.91 -0.54 -27.83
CA GLY A 363 -0.26 0.28 -28.13
C GLY A 363 -0.21 1.66 -27.49
N GLY A 364 -1.15 2.52 -27.86
CA GLY A 364 -1.30 3.86 -27.30
C GLY A 364 -2.05 4.85 -28.18
N GLY A 365 -2.22 6.08 -27.67
CA GLY A 365 -2.87 7.18 -28.39
C GLY A 365 -1.95 7.85 -29.41
N GLY A 366 -2.36 7.88 -30.68
CA GLY A 366 -1.67 8.56 -31.77
C GLY A 366 -1.81 7.84 -33.11
N ALA A 367 -1.61 8.57 -34.21
CA ALA A 367 -1.98 8.14 -35.57
C ALA A 367 -1.31 6.85 -36.10
N ARG A 368 -0.34 6.25 -35.39
CA ARG A 368 0.37 5.02 -35.83
C ARG A 368 0.36 3.87 -34.81
N ALA A 369 0.01 4.13 -33.55
CA ALA A 369 0.02 3.11 -32.51
C ALA A 369 -1.30 2.31 -32.58
N PRO A 370 -1.23 0.95 -32.52
CA PRO A 370 -2.44 0.16 -32.37
C PRO A 370 -3.10 0.45 -31.01
N MET A 371 -4.42 0.29 -30.96
CA MET A 371 -5.25 0.42 -29.77
C MET A 371 -5.86 -0.91 -29.36
N SER A 372 -6.01 -1.84 -30.32
CA SER A 372 -6.45 -3.21 -30.08
C SER A 372 -5.78 -4.18 -31.05
N MET A 373 -5.70 -5.46 -30.68
CA MET A 373 -5.10 -6.51 -31.51
C MET A 373 -5.78 -7.85 -31.32
N ASN A 374 -5.96 -8.59 -32.42
CA ASN A 374 -6.36 -9.99 -32.36
C ASN A 374 -5.67 -10.80 -33.45
N CYS A 375 -4.96 -11.85 -33.05
CA CYS A 375 -4.20 -12.73 -33.92
C CYS A 375 -4.88 -14.10 -34.03
N LEU A 376 -4.84 -14.68 -35.23
CA LEU A 376 -5.33 -16.03 -35.50
C LEU A 376 -4.15 -16.99 -35.59
N ALA A 377 -3.99 -17.85 -34.58
CA ALA A 377 -3.11 -19.03 -34.59
C ALA A 377 -1.75 -18.81 -35.28
N ALA A 378 -1.05 -17.73 -34.94
CA ALA A 378 0.25 -17.32 -35.50
C ALA A 378 0.28 -16.88 -36.97
N ALA A 379 -0.77 -17.02 -37.77
CA ALA A 379 -0.69 -16.75 -39.21
C ALA A 379 -0.85 -15.27 -39.58
N VAL A 380 -1.78 -14.56 -38.92
CA VAL A 380 -2.08 -13.15 -39.19
C VAL A 380 -2.62 -12.44 -37.94
N CYS A 381 -2.30 -11.15 -37.84
CA CYS A 381 -2.78 -10.27 -36.77
C CYS A 381 -3.53 -9.08 -37.34
N TRP A 382 -4.73 -8.83 -36.81
CA TRP A 382 -5.47 -7.60 -37.06
C TRP A 382 -5.19 -6.59 -35.96
N LEU A 383 -4.83 -5.38 -36.35
CA LEU A 383 -4.52 -4.26 -35.45
C LEU A 383 -5.51 -3.11 -35.70
N GLY A 384 -6.28 -2.75 -34.69
CA GLY A 384 -7.13 -1.56 -34.73
C GLY A 384 -6.35 -0.32 -34.32
N GLY A 385 -6.43 0.77 -35.08
CA GLY A 385 -5.80 2.05 -34.77
C GLY A 385 -6.78 3.23 -34.72
N GLU A 386 -6.25 4.46 -34.63
CA GLU A 386 -7.05 5.69 -34.58
C GLU A 386 -7.74 6.03 -35.92
N ARG A 387 -7.26 5.54 -37.07
CA ARG A 387 -7.83 5.86 -38.40
C ARG A 387 -7.92 4.68 -39.33
N ASP A 388 -7.34 3.56 -38.96
CA ASP A 388 -7.18 2.40 -39.82
C ASP A 388 -7.29 1.10 -39.04
N VAL A 389 -7.42 0.04 -39.81
CA VAL A 389 -7.26 -1.33 -39.36
C VAL A 389 -6.20 -1.96 -40.24
N ARG A 390 -5.19 -2.57 -39.63
CA ARG A 390 -4.03 -3.14 -40.33
C ARG A 390 -4.05 -4.65 -40.20
N LEU A 391 -3.84 -5.34 -41.30
CA LEU A 391 -3.55 -6.77 -41.33
C LEU A 391 -2.04 -6.95 -41.39
N GLN A 392 -1.49 -7.74 -40.48
CA GLN A 392 -0.08 -8.12 -40.43
C GLN A 392 0.08 -9.62 -40.61
N ASP A 393 1.22 -10.03 -41.18
CA ASP A 393 1.68 -11.42 -41.12
C ASP A 393 2.40 -11.72 -39.80
N GLU A 394 2.80 -12.98 -39.62
CA GLU A 394 3.51 -13.48 -38.44
C GLU A 394 4.81 -12.74 -38.11
N SER A 395 5.46 -12.12 -39.12
CA SER A 395 6.69 -11.33 -38.93
C SER A 395 6.42 -9.90 -38.45
N GLY A 396 5.15 -9.51 -38.32
CA GLY A 396 4.73 -8.14 -38.02
C GLY A 396 4.72 -7.21 -39.25
N ARG A 397 4.97 -7.73 -40.45
CA ARG A 397 4.91 -6.94 -41.68
C ARG A 397 3.45 -6.66 -42.03
N VAL A 398 3.14 -5.38 -42.25
CA VAL A 398 1.80 -4.94 -42.67
C VAL A 398 1.54 -5.41 -44.11
N LEU A 399 0.52 -6.26 -44.26
CA LEU A 399 0.03 -6.75 -45.54
C LEU A 399 -0.96 -5.76 -46.16
N THR A 400 -1.87 -5.23 -45.35
CA THR A 400 -2.95 -4.34 -45.78
C THR A 400 -3.24 -3.29 -44.72
N THR A 401 -3.48 -2.05 -45.14
CA THR A 401 -4.00 -0.97 -44.27
C THR A 401 -5.34 -0.52 -44.82
N ILE A 402 -6.40 -0.70 -44.02
CA ILE A 402 -7.76 -0.30 -44.39
C ILE A 402 -8.13 0.98 -43.64
N PRO A 403 -8.34 2.11 -44.33
CA PRO A 403 -8.83 3.31 -43.68
C PRO A 403 -10.26 3.08 -43.19
N LEU A 404 -10.51 3.49 -41.95
CA LEU A 404 -11.85 3.43 -41.39
C LEU A 404 -12.75 4.51 -42.05
N PRO A 405 -14.04 4.22 -42.28
CA PRO A 405 -14.95 5.14 -42.95
C PRO A 405 -15.32 6.35 -42.07
N GLN A 406 -14.96 7.55 -42.52
CA GLN A 406 -15.20 8.79 -41.77
C GLN A 406 -16.68 9.17 -41.74
N ALA A 407 -17.21 9.52 -40.56
CA ALA A 407 -18.42 10.32 -40.45
C ALA A 407 -18.08 11.75 -39.98
N PRO A 408 -18.90 12.76 -40.30
CA PRO A 408 -18.67 14.14 -39.88
C PRO A 408 -18.45 14.26 -38.36
N GLY A 409 -17.25 14.71 -37.99
CA GLY A 409 -16.83 14.92 -36.61
C GLY A 409 -16.40 13.66 -35.85
N ASP A 410 -16.35 12.46 -36.45
CA ASP A 410 -16.05 11.20 -35.74
C ASP A 410 -14.60 11.08 -35.23
N LEU A 411 -14.45 10.43 -34.08
CA LEU A 411 -13.18 9.86 -33.64
C LEU A 411 -13.08 8.45 -34.22
N MET A 412 -12.15 8.26 -35.15
CA MET A 412 -12.06 7.10 -36.03
C MET A 412 -11.42 5.86 -35.41
N TRP A 413 -11.57 5.67 -34.10
CA TRP A 413 -10.78 4.71 -33.34
C TRP A 413 -11.38 3.31 -33.41
N ALA A 414 -10.61 2.33 -33.86
CA ALA A 414 -10.91 0.91 -33.70
C ALA A 414 -10.58 0.46 -32.28
N THR A 415 -11.58 0.50 -31.40
CA THR A 415 -11.41 0.27 -29.96
C THR A 415 -11.34 -1.21 -29.59
N LYS A 416 -11.91 -2.10 -30.42
CA LYS A 416 -11.76 -3.55 -30.30
C LYS A 416 -11.77 -4.20 -31.68
N VAL A 417 -11.02 -5.30 -31.84
CA VAL A 417 -10.95 -6.08 -33.09
C VAL A 417 -11.10 -7.58 -32.78
N PHE A 418 -11.91 -8.28 -33.56
CA PHE A 418 -12.07 -9.74 -33.46
C PHE A 418 -11.81 -10.36 -34.81
N ALA A 419 -10.68 -11.05 -34.93
CA ALA A 419 -10.36 -11.79 -36.13
C ALA A 419 -11.27 -13.02 -36.21
N ASP A 420 -11.88 -13.22 -37.36
CA ASP A 420 -12.79 -14.32 -37.63
C ASP A 420 -12.01 -15.56 -38.06
N PRO A 421 -11.98 -16.64 -37.26
CA PRO A 421 -11.22 -17.83 -37.60
C PRO A 421 -11.78 -18.57 -38.84
N ALA A 422 -13.03 -18.29 -39.25
CA ALA A 422 -13.65 -18.97 -40.39
C ALA A 422 -13.04 -18.55 -41.74
N ASP A 423 -12.68 -17.28 -41.90
CA ASP A 423 -12.22 -16.74 -43.18
C ASP A 423 -11.10 -15.67 -43.06
N ALA A 424 -10.54 -15.51 -41.85
CA ALA A 424 -9.53 -14.50 -41.51
C ALA A 424 -9.96 -13.04 -41.76
N SER A 425 -11.26 -12.77 -41.85
CA SER A 425 -11.82 -11.41 -41.79
C SER A 425 -11.72 -10.83 -40.37
N VAL A 426 -12.18 -9.59 -40.17
CA VAL A 426 -12.18 -8.96 -38.85
C VAL A 426 -13.47 -8.19 -38.58
N TRP A 427 -13.96 -8.30 -37.35
CA TRP A 427 -15.00 -7.45 -36.79
C TRP A 427 -14.38 -6.33 -35.97
N VAL A 428 -14.76 -5.08 -36.26
CA VAL A 428 -14.11 -3.89 -35.71
C VAL A 428 -15.14 -2.99 -35.06
N LEU A 429 -15.00 -2.75 -33.75
CA LEU A 429 -15.79 -1.75 -33.04
C LEU A 429 -15.13 -0.38 -33.21
N GLN A 430 -15.84 0.54 -33.86
CA GLN A 430 -15.46 1.94 -33.92
C GLN A 430 -15.98 2.69 -32.69
N ARG A 431 -15.22 3.67 -32.19
CA ARG A 431 -15.62 4.54 -31.08
C ARG A 431 -16.93 5.31 -31.31
N ALA A 432 -17.37 5.45 -32.55
CA ALA A 432 -18.67 6.02 -32.91
C ALA A 432 -19.87 5.09 -32.63
N GLY A 433 -19.65 3.87 -32.13
CA GLY A 433 -20.70 2.90 -31.84
C GLY A 433 -21.12 2.07 -33.05
N ARG A 434 -20.25 1.96 -34.06
CA ARG A 434 -20.45 1.16 -35.27
C ARG A 434 -19.56 -0.07 -35.24
N LEU A 435 -20.13 -1.20 -35.63
CA LEU A 435 -19.43 -2.46 -35.78
C LEU A 435 -19.27 -2.76 -37.28
N LEU A 436 -18.04 -2.87 -37.75
CA LEU A 436 -17.70 -3.14 -39.15
C LEU A 436 -17.26 -4.59 -39.31
N HIS A 437 -17.66 -5.24 -40.40
CA HIS A 437 -17.07 -6.51 -40.86
C HIS A 437 -16.19 -6.22 -42.07
N ILE A 438 -14.89 -6.46 -41.94
CA ILE A 438 -13.90 -6.18 -42.96
C ILE A 438 -13.28 -7.49 -43.44
N GLY A 439 -13.41 -7.77 -44.74
CA GLY A 439 -12.79 -8.91 -45.37
C GLY A 439 -11.26 -8.83 -45.36
N ARG A 440 -10.61 -9.97 -45.57
CA ARG A 440 -9.14 -10.05 -45.68
C ARG A 440 -8.57 -9.20 -46.83
N ASP A 441 -9.35 -9.02 -47.88
CA ASP A 441 -9.06 -8.14 -49.03
C ASP A 441 -9.27 -6.65 -48.72
N GLY A 442 -9.72 -6.32 -47.51
CA GLY A 442 -10.00 -4.97 -47.06
C GLY A 442 -11.39 -4.44 -47.41
N THR A 443 -12.25 -5.27 -48.03
CA THR A 443 -13.63 -4.87 -48.33
C THR A 443 -14.46 -4.74 -47.06
N ILE A 444 -15.18 -3.64 -46.90
CA ILE A 444 -16.17 -3.50 -45.81
C ILE A 444 -17.43 -4.24 -46.25
N ARG A 445 -17.62 -5.45 -45.73
CA ARG A 445 -18.74 -6.33 -46.06
C ARG A 445 -20.02 -5.95 -45.32
N GLN A 446 -19.87 -5.42 -44.10
CA GLN A 446 -21.00 -5.02 -43.28
C GLN A 446 -20.66 -3.83 -42.39
N SER A 447 -21.67 -3.02 -42.09
CA SER A 447 -21.63 -1.95 -41.10
C SER A 447 -22.92 -1.95 -40.28
N VAL A 448 -22.83 -2.30 -39.00
CA VAL A 448 -23.96 -2.34 -38.06
C VAL A 448 -23.82 -1.20 -37.05
N THR A 449 -24.84 -0.36 -36.91
CA THR A 449 -24.88 0.67 -35.86
C THR A 449 -25.40 0.04 -34.57
N LEU A 450 -24.57 -0.02 -33.52
CA LEU A 450 -24.93 -0.62 -32.23
C LEU A 450 -25.63 0.37 -31.29
N THR A 451 -25.21 1.64 -31.31
CA THR A 451 -25.80 2.72 -30.51
C THR A 451 -25.54 4.08 -31.15
N GLU A 452 -26.21 5.11 -30.64
CA GLU A 452 -25.93 6.50 -31.01
C GLU A 452 -24.57 6.96 -30.47
N ARG A 453 -23.90 7.81 -31.24
CA ARG A 453 -22.54 8.28 -30.94
C ARG A 453 -22.35 8.85 -29.53
N SER A 454 -23.32 9.61 -29.03
CA SER A 454 -23.28 10.22 -27.69
C SER A 454 -23.23 9.21 -26.55
N ARG A 455 -23.39 7.91 -26.85
CA ARG A 455 -23.45 6.80 -25.88
C ARG A 455 -22.49 5.68 -26.20
N ALA A 456 -21.65 5.84 -27.22
CA ALA A 456 -20.78 4.77 -27.69
C ALA A 456 -19.64 4.41 -26.70
N TYR A 457 -19.30 5.30 -25.77
CA TYR A 457 -18.28 5.05 -24.75
C TYR A 457 -18.70 4.02 -23.68
N SER A 458 -19.97 3.63 -23.61
CA SER A 458 -20.47 2.62 -22.66
C SER A 458 -20.57 1.21 -23.23
N ILE A 459 -20.14 1.00 -24.48
CA ILE A 459 -20.16 -0.32 -25.11
C ILE A 459 -18.98 -1.14 -24.61
N ASN A 460 -19.27 -2.12 -23.75
CA ASN A 460 -18.42 -3.30 -23.56
C ASN A 460 -18.95 -4.41 -24.47
N LEU A 461 -18.05 -5.13 -25.14
CA LEU A 461 -18.43 -6.11 -26.15
C LEU A 461 -17.53 -7.35 -26.08
N THR A 462 -18.16 -8.51 -26.19
CA THR A 462 -17.55 -9.83 -26.27
C THR A 462 -18.02 -10.61 -27.50
N ALA A 463 -17.22 -11.55 -28.03
CA ALA A 463 -17.55 -12.30 -29.24
C ALA A 463 -17.24 -13.80 -29.10
N ASP A 464 -18.21 -14.64 -29.44
CA ASP A 464 -18.03 -16.08 -29.70
C ASP A 464 -18.21 -16.31 -31.21
N LEU A 465 -17.13 -16.10 -31.96
CA LEU A 465 -17.17 -16.21 -33.42
C LEU A 465 -17.34 -17.65 -33.91
N ALA A 466 -16.99 -18.65 -33.10
CA ALA A 466 -17.26 -20.05 -33.40
C ALA A 466 -18.78 -20.32 -33.42
N ARG A 467 -19.53 -19.66 -32.53
CA ARG A 467 -21.01 -19.66 -32.54
C ARG A 467 -21.64 -18.56 -33.36
N ARG A 468 -20.82 -17.69 -33.98
CA ARG A 468 -21.29 -16.58 -34.81
C ARG A 468 -22.14 -15.59 -34.00
N GLU A 469 -21.71 -15.28 -32.77
CA GLU A 469 -22.42 -14.37 -31.87
C GLU A 469 -21.52 -13.26 -31.35
N ILE A 470 -22.09 -12.06 -31.20
CA ILE A 470 -21.47 -10.93 -30.52
C ILE A 470 -22.41 -10.43 -29.43
N TRP A 471 -21.89 -10.31 -28.21
CA TRP A 471 -22.61 -9.86 -27.03
C TRP A 471 -22.09 -8.49 -26.60
N PHE A 472 -22.97 -7.56 -26.25
CA PHE A 472 -22.52 -6.23 -25.86
C PHE A 472 -23.49 -5.50 -24.94
N THR A 473 -22.97 -4.58 -24.15
CA THR A 473 -23.78 -3.66 -23.35
C THR A 473 -24.04 -2.35 -24.09
N ARG A 474 -25.17 -1.70 -23.82
CA ARG A 474 -25.41 -0.31 -24.25
C ARG A 474 -26.20 0.48 -23.21
N SER A 475 -26.03 1.80 -23.20
CA SER A 475 -26.90 2.71 -22.46
C SER A 475 -28.19 3.01 -23.24
N ALA A 476 -29.33 2.57 -22.73
CA ALA A 476 -30.66 2.81 -23.30
C ALA A 476 -31.19 4.23 -23.00
N ALA A 477 -32.21 4.68 -23.75
CA ALA A 477 -32.74 6.05 -23.66
C ALA A 477 -33.29 6.42 -22.28
N ASN A 478 -33.80 5.43 -21.57
CA ASN A 478 -34.33 5.52 -20.21
C ASN A 478 -33.25 5.50 -19.11
N GLY A 479 -31.96 5.54 -19.47
CA GLY A 479 -30.85 5.50 -18.51
C GLY A 479 -30.49 4.10 -18.00
N ARG A 480 -31.20 3.05 -18.43
CA ARG A 480 -30.84 1.67 -18.11
C ARG A 480 -29.69 1.18 -18.99
N HIS A 481 -28.98 0.15 -18.53
CA HIS A 481 -27.97 -0.54 -19.34
C HIS A 481 -28.47 -1.92 -19.72
N GLU A 482 -28.52 -2.16 -21.03
CA GLU A 482 -29.07 -3.38 -21.60
C GLU A 482 -27.92 -4.29 -22.04
N LEU A 483 -28.10 -5.61 -21.92
CA LEU A 483 -27.31 -6.62 -22.61
C LEU A 483 -28.01 -6.98 -23.91
N LEU A 484 -27.26 -6.95 -25.00
CA LEU A 484 -27.72 -7.29 -26.33
C LEU A 484 -26.88 -8.40 -26.94
N ARG A 485 -27.50 -9.14 -27.84
CA ARG A 485 -26.85 -10.12 -28.71
C ARG A 485 -27.07 -9.77 -30.18
N LEU A 486 -26.00 -9.86 -30.95
CA LEU A 486 -25.95 -9.77 -32.40
C LEU A 486 -25.64 -11.16 -32.96
N ASP A 487 -26.58 -11.71 -33.72
CA ASP A 487 -26.42 -12.98 -34.44
C ASP A 487 -25.79 -12.71 -35.81
N LEU A 488 -24.64 -13.31 -36.09
CA LEU A 488 -23.89 -13.12 -37.33
C LEU A 488 -24.35 -14.07 -38.45
N ASN A 489 -25.32 -14.95 -38.21
CA ASN A 489 -25.90 -15.89 -39.18
C ASN A 489 -27.24 -15.39 -39.76
N GLY A 490 -27.44 -14.08 -39.85
CA GLY A 490 -28.65 -13.53 -40.42
C GLY A 490 -28.81 -13.79 -41.94
N PRO A 491 -29.96 -13.38 -42.52
CA PRO A 491 -30.27 -13.63 -43.92
C PRO A 491 -29.17 -13.12 -44.87
N ASN A 492 -28.88 -13.89 -45.92
CA ASN A 492 -27.87 -13.57 -46.94
C ASN A 492 -26.44 -13.41 -46.39
N GLY A 493 -26.14 -14.01 -45.23
CA GLY A 493 -24.82 -13.95 -44.61
C GLY A 493 -24.49 -12.62 -43.92
N GLN A 494 -25.50 -11.75 -43.72
CA GLN A 494 -25.36 -10.51 -42.96
C GLN A 494 -25.82 -10.72 -41.51
N ALA A 495 -25.18 -10.05 -40.55
CA ALA A 495 -25.65 -10.07 -39.16
C ALA A 495 -27.09 -9.54 -39.03
N ALA A 496 -27.90 -10.24 -38.25
CA ALA A 496 -29.27 -9.85 -37.94
C ALA A 496 -29.30 -8.60 -37.04
N PRO A 497 -30.44 -7.88 -36.93
CA PRO A 497 -30.54 -6.75 -36.00
C PRO A 497 -30.25 -7.18 -34.54
N PRO A 498 -29.54 -6.36 -33.74
CA PRO A 498 -29.29 -6.67 -32.33
C PRO A 498 -30.58 -6.90 -31.55
N ARG A 499 -30.60 -7.95 -30.72
CA ARG A 499 -31.73 -8.28 -29.85
C ARG A 499 -31.38 -7.97 -28.40
N VAL A 500 -32.29 -7.34 -27.67
CA VAL A 500 -32.16 -7.14 -26.22
C VAL A 500 -32.39 -8.47 -25.52
N ILE A 501 -31.42 -8.86 -24.69
CA ILE A 501 -31.44 -10.11 -23.93
C ILE A 501 -31.78 -9.84 -22.46
N SER A 502 -31.25 -8.76 -21.88
CA SER A 502 -31.57 -8.32 -20.52
C SER A 502 -31.56 -6.80 -20.42
N GLY A 503 -32.44 -6.24 -19.58
CA GLY A 503 -32.75 -4.81 -19.53
C GLY A 503 -32.13 -4.01 -18.38
N ASP A 504 -31.50 -4.66 -17.40
CA ASP A 504 -31.03 -4.02 -16.15
C ASP A 504 -29.67 -4.57 -15.71
N ILE A 505 -28.65 -4.36 -16.53
CA ILE A 505 -27.27 -4.78 -16.24
C ILE A 505 -26.50 -3.65 -15.53
N PRO A 506 -25.64 -3.94 -14.55
CA PRO A 506 -24.80 -2.91 -13.93
C PRO A 506 -23.88 -2.23 -14.96
N PHE A 507 -23.79 -0.89 -14.89
CA PHE A 507 -22.84 -0.14 -15.71
C PHE A 507 -21.40 -0.60 -15.50
N GLY A 508 -20.61 -0.66 -16.57
CA GLY A 508 -19.20 -1.06 -16.50
C GLY A 508 -18.97 -2.56 -16.29
N SER A 509 -20.00 -3.39 -16.47
CA SER A 509 -19.84 -4.85 -16.39
C SER A 509 -18.90 -5.37 -17.48
N HIS A 510 -18.00 -6.28 -17.09
CA HIS A 510 -17.10 -7.01 -17.97
C HIS A 510 -17.79 -8.24 -18.55
N LEU A 511 -17.45 -8.62 -19.79
CA LEU A 511 -18.13 -9.67 -20.55
C LEU A 511 -17.13 -10.69 -21.12
N ALA A 512 -17.38 -11.98 -20.92
CA ALA A 512 -16.63 -13.05 -21.60
C ALA A 512 -17.56 -14.20 -22.02
N PRO A 513 -17.44 -14.73 -23.26
CA PRO A 513 -18.21 -15.91 -23.66
C PRO A 513 -17.78 -17.10 -22.82
N ASP A 514 -18.72 -17.98 -22.48
CA ASP A 514 -18.41 -19.20 -21.73
C ASP A 514 -18.05 -20.40 -22.63
N PHE A 515 -17.98 -20.18 -23.95
CA PHE A 515 -17.75 -21.18 -25.00
C PHE A 515 -18.70 -22.39 -25.00
N SER A 516 -19.78 -22.34 -24.22
CA SER A 516 -20.91 -23.28 -24.24
C SER A 516 -22.17 -22.66 -24.87
N GLY A 517 -22.13 -21.36 -25.20
CA GLY A 517 -23.23 -20.57 -25.76
C GLY A 517 -23.86 -19.59 -24.77
N GLY A 518 -23.35 -19.56 -23.54
CA GLY A 518 -23.69 -18.58 -22.52
C GLY A 518 -22.66 -17.45 -22.42
N LEU A 519 -22.82 -16.65 -21.38
CA LEU A 519 -22.04 -15.45 -21.15
C LEU A 519 -21.72 -15.29 -19.67
N TRP A 520 -20.48 -14.97 -19.35
CA TRP A 520 -20.11 -14.44 -18.05
C TRP A 520 -20.19 -12.92 -18.02
N LEU A 521 -20.79 -12.42 -16.96
CA LEU A 521 -20.88 -11.02 -16.62
C LEU A 521 -20.25 -10.77 -15.26
N ALA A 522 -19.27 -9.87 -15.16
CA ALA A 522 -18.67 -9.52 -13.88
C ALA A 522 -18.73 -8.02 -13.61
N ASN A 523 -19.08 -7.69 -12.37
CA ASN A 523 -18.98 -6.35 -11.79
C ASN A 523 -18.19 -6.42 -10.48
N GLN A 524 -17.97 -5.28 -9.81
CA GLN A 524 -17.16 -5.20 -8.59
C GLN A 524 -17.58 -6.13 -7.44
N GLN A 525 -18.80 -6.65 -7.45
CA GLN A 525 -19.35 -7.49 -6.38
C GLN A 525 -19.59 -8.95 -6.80
N THR A 526 -19.99 -9.19 -8.05
CA THR A 526 -20.48 -10.50 -8.49
C THR A 526 -19.98 -10.89 -9.87
N ALA A 527 -19.80 -12.20 -10.07
CA ALA A 527 -19.75 -12.83 -11.38
C ALA A 527 -21.04 -13.63 -11.60
N THR A 528 -21.73 -13.37 -12.70
CA THR A 528 -23.00 -13.99 -13.06
C THR A 528 -22.82 -14.77 -14.35
N ARG A 529 -23.23 -16.04 -14.36
CA ARG A 529 -23.28 -16.83 -15.59
C ARG A 529 -24.70 -16.80 -16.15
N LEU A 530 -24.82 -16.43 -17.43
CA LEU A 530 -26.05 -16.40 -18.19
C LEU A 530 -26.03 -17.51 -19.23
N ASP A 531 -27.19 -18.09 -19.55
CA ASP A 531 -27.33 -18.98 -20.70
C ASP A 531 -27.50 -18.22 -22.02
N ALA A 532 -27.67 -18.96 -23.12
CA ALA A 532 -27.86 -18.41 -24.47
C ALA A 532 -29.11 -17.52 -24.64
N ASN A 533 -30.05 -17.58 -23.69
CA ASN A 533 -31.26 -16.76 -23.67
C ASN A 533 -31.17 -15.60 -22.67
N GLY A 534 -30.03 -15.44 -21.99
CA GLY A 534 -29.82 -14.41 -20.98
C GLY A 534 -30.37 -14.74 -19.61
N GLN A 535 -30.85 -15.96 -19.38
CA GLN A 535 -31.34 -16.35 -18.07
C GLN A 535 -30.15 -16.60 -17.14
N THR A 536 -30.25 -16.08 -15.92
CA THR A 536 -29.23 -16.30 -14.89
C THR A 536 -29.23 -17.75 -14.47
N GLN A 537 -28.10 -18.43 -14.67
CA GLN A 537 -27.89 -19.79 -14.20
C GLN A 537 -27.50 -19.77 -12.72
N PHE A 538 -26.54 -18.92 -12.36
CA PHE A 538 -26.12 -18.69 -10.98
C PHE A 538 -25.32 -17.39 -10.83
N ILE A 539 -25.15 -16.94 -9.59
CA ILE A 539 -24.41 -15.72 -9.21
C ILE A 539 -23.38 -16.08 -8.15
N VAL A 540 -22.12 -15.73 -8.40
CA VAL A 540 -21.01 -15.89 -7.47
C VAL A 540 -20.65 -14.54 -6.86
N ARG A 541 -20.57 -14.47 -5.53
CA ARG A 541 -20.10 -13.26 -4.82
C ARG A 541 -18.59 -13.25 -4.79
N LEU A 542 -18.00 -12.25 -5.44
CA LEU A 542 -16.55 -12.18 -5.58
C LEU A 542 -15.87 -11.86 -4.24
N HIS A 543 -16.47 -11.04 -3.39
CA HIS A 543 -15.90 -10.62 -2.09
C HIS A 543 -16.01 -11.67 -0.96
N ALA A 544 -16.46 -12.89 -1.24
CA ALA A 544 -16.53 -13.93 -0.22
C ALA A 544 -15.12 -14.27 0.30
N PRO A 545 -14.93 -14.44 1.62
CA PRO A 545 -13.68 -14.97 2.13
C PRO A 545 -13.46 -16.38 1.58
N PRO A 546 -12.21 -16.76 1.25
CA PRO A 546 -11.92 -18.13 0.82
C PRO A 546 -12.41 -19.10 1.91
N HIS A 547 -13.13 -20.15 1.50
CA HIS A 547 -13.47 -21.23 2.41
C HIS A 547 -12.16 -21.83 2.94
N ARG A 548 -11.95 -21.76 4.25
CA ARG A 548 -10.78 -22.35 4.92
C ARG A 548 -10.86 -23.86 4.95
#